data_AF-A0AAU8JIW1-F1
#
_entry.id   AF-A0AAU8JIW1-F1
#
_cell.length_a   1.000
_cell.length_b   1.000
_cell.length_c   1.000
_cell.angle_alpha   90.00
_cell.angle_beta   90.00
_cell.angle_gamma   90.00
#
_symmetry.space_group_name_H-M   'P 1'
#
loop_
_entity.id
_entity.type
_entity.pdbx_description
1 polymer ?
#
loop_
_entity_poly.entity_id
_entity_poly.type
_entity_poly.pdbx_seq_one_letter_code
_entity_poly.pdbx_strand_id
1 'polypeptide(L)' 'MVYASITVDRCTECQGIWFDSLEAQELKEIKGAESIDVGDPQTGQKFNQTREINCPKCQTKMTKIRT' A
#
# COMPACT_ATOMS: atom_id res chain seq x y z
N MET A 1 -4.19 -10.36 2.81
CA MET A 1 -4.64 -10.32 4.24
C MET A 1 -5.94 -9.52 4.28
N VAL A 2 -6.82 -9.73 5.26
CA VAL A 2 -8.00 -8.85 5.45
C VAL A 2 -7.84 -8.11 6.77
N TYR A 3 -7.97 -6.78 6.75
CA TYR A 3 -7.95 -5.92 7.93
C TYR A 3 -9.22 -5.07 7.97
N ALA A 4 -10.03 -5.21 9.01
CA ALA A 4 -11.31 -4.49 9.13
C ALA A 4 -12.19 -4.55 7.87
N SER A 5 -12.30 -5.76 7.27
CA SER A 5 -13.03 -6.03 6.02
C SER A 5 -12.43 -5.42 4.74
N ILE A 6 -11.25 -4.82 4.82
CA ILE A 6 -10.49 -4.30 3.66
C ILE A 6 -9.43 -5.32 3.27
N THR A 7 -9.29 -5.59 1.97
CA THR A 7 -8.23 -6.45 1.47
C THR A 7 -6.91 -5.67 1.45
N VAL A 8 -5.88 -6.27 2.05
CA VAL A 8 -4.53 -5.71 2.08
C VAL A 8 -3.61 -6.68 1.37
N ASP A 9 -3.06 -6.24 0.26
CA ASP A 9 -2.09 -6.99 -0.52
C ASP A 9 -0.66 -6.51 -0.22
N ARG A 10 0.27 -7.47 -0.19
CA ARG A 10 1.65 -7.20 0.21
C ARG A 10 2.65 -7.92 -0.68
N CYS A 11 3.74 -7.23 -0.99
CA CYS A 11 4.88 -7.80 -1.69
C CYS A 11 5.62 -8.76 -0.75
N THR A 12 5.84 -9.99 -1.18
CA THR A 12 6.59 -10.99 -0.39
C THR A 12 8.08 -10.68 -0.30
N GLU A 13 8.62 -9.88 -1.21
CA GLU A 13 10.04 -9.52 -1.24
C GLU A 13 10.35 -8.26 -0.42
N CYS A 14 9.71 -7.13 -0.73
CA CYS A 14 10.01 -5.84 -0.10
C CYS A 14 9.04 -5.43 1.02
N GLN A 15 8.00 -6.23 1.29
CA GLN A 15 6.95 -5.94 2.26
C GLN A 15 6.10 -4.68 1.96
N GLY A 16 6.26 -4.06 0.78
CA GLY A 16 5.42 -2.96 0.34
C GLY A 16 3.95 -3.36 0.19
N ILE A 17 3.05 -2.46 0.54
CA ILE A 17 1.59 -2.66 0.50
C ILE A 17 1.01 -1.91 -0.70
N TRP A 18 0.07 -2.54 -1.40
CA TRP A 18 -0.75 -1.86 -2.40
C TRP A 18 -2.23 -2.13 -2.15
N PHE A 19 -3.07 -1.28 -2.71
CA PHE A 19 -4.50 -1.28 -2.51
C PHE A 19 -5.18 -1.19 -3.88
N ASP A 20 -6.35 -1.82 -3.99
CA ASP A 20 -7.25 -1.54 -5.09
C ASP A 20 -7.95 -0.18 -4.84
N SER A 21 -8.75 0.26 -5.81
CA SER A 21 -9.43 1.56 -5.71
C SER A 21 -10.29 1.65 -4.44
N LEU A 22 -10.27 2.81 -3.78
CA LEU A 22 -11.03 3.16 -2.55
C LEU A 22 -10.56 2.48 -1.25
N GLU A 23 -9.99 1.28 -1.29
CA GLU A 23 -9.53 0.55 -0.10
C GLU A 23 -8.53 1.36 0.74
N ALA A 24 -7.59 2.04 0.09
CA ALA A 24 -6.61 2.89 0.77
C ALA A 24 -7.24 4.10 1.48
N GLN A 25 -8.38 4.60 0.99
CA GLN A 25 -9.08 5.73 1.61
C GLN A 25 -9.86 5.25 2.83
N GLU A 26 -10.57 4.13 2.70
CA GLU A 26 -11.30 3.53 3.82
C GLU A 26 -10.35 3.12 4.96
N LEU A 27 -9.19 2.56 4.61
CA LEU A 27 -8.20 2.12 5.58
C LEU A 27 -7.62 3.28 6.39
N LYS A 28 -7.42 4.46 5.77
CA LYS A 28 -6.92 5.66 6.46
C LYS A 28 -7.87 6.17 7.55
N GLU A 29 -9.17 5.91 7.42
CA GLU A 29 -10.17 6.33 8.42
C GLU A 29 -10.21 5.39 9.63
N ILE A 30 -9.59 4.21 9.55
CA ILE A 30 -9.56 3.23 10.62
C ILE A 30 -8.39 3.51 11.56
N LYS A 31 -8.70 3.86 12.81
CA LYS A 31 -7.67 4.00 13.86
C LYS A 31 -6.90 2.70 14.07
N GLY A 32 -5.57 2.79 14.13
CA GLY A 32 -4.70 1.63 14.32
C GLY A 32 -4.28 0.94 13.01
N ALA A 33 -4.77 1.40 11.86
CA ALA A 33 -4.39 0.85 10.56
C ALA A 33 -2.88 0.96 10.27
N GLU A 34 -2.15 1.86 10.92
CA GLU A 34 -0.69 1.94 10.86
C GLU A 34 0.00 0.64 11.29
N SER A 35 -0.64 -0.17 12.13
CA SER A 35 -0.10 -1.46 12.60
C SER A 35 0.05 -2.51 11.49
N ILE A 36 -0.62 -2.32 10.35
CA ILE A 36 -0.50 -3.24 9.22
C ILE A 36 0.79 -3.00 8.44
N ASP A 37 1.39 -1.82 8.53
CA ASP A 37 2.65 -1.52 7.86
C ASP A 37 3.80 -2.05 8.70
N VAL A 38 4.18 -3.30 8.42
CA VAL A 38 5.27 -4.02 9.09
C VAL A 38 6.55 -4.05 8.25
N GLY A 39 6.59 -3.27 7.16
CA GLY A 39 7.75 -3.18 6.29
C GLY A 39 8.94 -2.50 6.97
N ASP A 40 10.15 -2.76 6.46
CA ASP A 40 11.34 -2.06 6.93
C ASP A 40 11.31 -0.57 6.49
N PRO A 41 11.37 0.40 7.43
CA PRO A 41 11.30 1.81 7.09
C PRO A 41 12.43 2.29 6.17
N GLN A 42 13.63 1.72 6.29
CA GLN A 42 14.77 2.12 5.45
C GLN A 42 14.54 1.71 3.99
N THR A 43 13.98 0.52 3.79
CA THR A 43 13.55 0.01 2.48
C THR A 43 12.45 0.89 1.90
N GLY A 44 11.42 1.21 2.69
CA GLY A 44 10.35 2.14 2.27
C GLY A 44 10.90 3.51 1.85
N GLN A 45 11.83 4.07 2.61
CA GLN A 45 12.48 5.36 2.29
C GLN A 45 13.20 5.36 0.93
N LYS A 46 13.85 4.26 0.55
CA LYS A 46 14.47 4.13 -0.78
C LYS A 46 13.43 4.21 -1.90
N PHE A 47 12.24 3.67 -1.67
CA PHE A 47 11.15 3.66 -2.66
C PHE A 47 10.30 4.94 -2.68
N ASN A 48 10.42 5.84 -1.69
CA ASN A 48 9.69 7.11 -1.66
C ASN A 48 9.96 8.02 -2.88
N GLN A 49 11.11 7.83 -3.53
CA GLN A 49 11.49 8.55 -4.76
C GLN A 49 10.82 7.96 -6.01
N THR A 50 10.40 6.70 -5.97
CA THR A 50 9.69 6.03 -7.07
C THR A 50 8.24 6.46 -7.06
N ARG A 51 7.95 7.50 -7.85
CA ARG A 51 6.61 8.09 -7.94
C ARG A 51 5.71 7.38 -8.95
N GLU A 52 6.27 6.64 -9.90
CA GLU A 52 5.54 6.03 -11.00
C GLU A 52 5.70 4.52 -10.94
N ILE A 53 4.61 3.82 -10.67
CA ILE A 53 4.59 2.37 -10.52
C ILE A 53 3.36 1.81 -11.23
N ASN A 54 3.53 0.66 -11.87
CA ASN A 54 2.44 -0.12 -12.43
C ASN A 54 1.89 -1.07 -11.36
N CYS A 55 0.58 -1.28 -11.37
CA CYS A 55 -0.06 -2.23 -10.48
C CYS A 55 0.53 -3.63 -10.70
N PRO A 56 0.99 -4.32 -9.65
CA PRO A 56 1.60 -5.64 -9.78
C PRO A 56 0.62 -6.71 -10.29
N LYS A 57 -0.71 -6.52 -10.10
CA LYS A 57 -1.75 -7.43 -10.59
C LYS A 57 -2.04 -7.27 -12.09
N CYS A 58 -2.24 -6.03 -12.55
CA CYS A 58 -2.78 -5.75 -13.90
C CYS A 58 -1.89 -4.88 -14.80
N GLN A 59 -0.70 -4.49 -14.32
CA GLN A 59 0.29 -3.68 -15.04
C GLN A 59 -0.19 -2.27 -15.46
N THR A 60 -1.37 -1.84 -15.01
CA THR A 60 -1.89 -0.49 -15.26
C THR A 60 -1.24 0.52 -14.31
N LYS A 61 -0.97 1.73 -14.79
CA LYS A 61 -0.37 2.81 -13.99
C LYS A 61 -1.22 3.13 -12.75
N MET A 62 -0.61 3.13 -11.57
CA MET A 62 -1.34 3.40 -10.32
C MET A 62 -1.68 4.88 -10.14
N THR A 63 -2.85 5.16 -9.58
CA THR A 63 -3.27 6.52 -9.21
C THR A 63 -2.57 6.96 -7.93
N LYS A 64 -1.93 8.13 -7.97
CA LYS A 64 -1.36 8.75 -6.77
C LYS A 64 -2.47 9.27 -5.88
N ILE A 65 -2.58 8.70 -4.69
CA ILE A 65 -3.39 9.27 -3.61
C ILE A 65 -2.63 10.49 -3.10
N ARG A 66 -3.15 11.68 -3.37
CA ARG A 66 -2.68 12.90 -2.72
C ARG A 66 -3.23 12.89 -1.30
N THR A 67 -2.33 12.81 -0.31
CA THR A 67 -2.60 13.23 1.07
C THR A 67 -2.75 14.74 1.14
#